data_AF-A0A7Y5KH19-F1
#
_entry.id   AF-A0A7Y5KH19-F1
#
_cell.length_a   1.000
_cell.length_b   1.000
_cell.length_c   1.000
_cell.angle_alpha   90.00
_cell.angle_beta   90.00
_cell.angle_gamma   90.00
#
_symmetry.space_group_name_H-M   'P 1'
#
loop_
_entity.id
_entity.type
_entity.pdbx_description
1 polymer ?
#
loop_
_entity_poly.entity_id
_entity_poly.type
_entity_poly.pdbx_seq_one_letter_code
_entity_poly.pdbx_strand_id
1 'polypeptide(L)'
;MLHCATGFVGMDAGRNFEKTIEESTVPIRPGDVFVFYTDGISESMNVQGEEFGEERLCALIDANAREEAQSLLEKITAEVNSFSNGAKQHDDFTMVVVKVEG
;
A
#
# COMPACT_ATOMS: atom_id res chain seq x y z
N MET A 1 8.31 1.16 -16.37
CA MET A 1 8.92 0.27 -15.37
C MET A 1 8.44 0.81 -14.04
N LEU A 2 7.38 0.22 -13.48
CA LEU A 2 6.92 0.58 -12.14
C LEU A 2 8.06 0.22 -11.17
N HIS A 3 8.45 1.16 -10.33
CA HIS A 3 9.28 0.87 -9.15
C HIS A 3 8.31 0.70 -7.99
N CYS A 4 8.14 -0.53 -7.47
CA CYS A 4 7.59 -0.69 -6.13
C CYS A 4 8.70 -0.24 -5.16
N ALA A 5 8.69 1.04 -4.80
CA ALA A 5 9.56 1.58 -3.77
C ALA A 5 8.73 1.73 -2.50
N THR A 6 9.01 0.91 -1.50
CA THR A 6 8.40 1.05 -0.17
C THR A 6 9.09 2.20 0.57
N GLY A 7 8.28 3.17 0.99
CA GLY A 7 8.71 4.33 1.75
C GLY A 7 7.67 4.65 2.81
N PHE A 8 8.10 5.29 3.90
CA PHE A 8 7.23 5.65 5.00
C PHE A 8 6.84 7.13 4.90
N VAL A 9 5.56 7.43 5.13
CA VAL A 9 5.11 8.81 5.30
C VAL A 9 5.14 9.14 6.79
N GLY A 10 6.15 9.92 7.21
CA GLY A 10 6.20 10.47 8.56
C GLY A 10 5.30 11.70 8.67
N MET A 11 4.50 11.79 9.73
CA MET A 11 3.75 12.99 10.11
C MET A 11 4.10 13.35 11.56
N ASP A 12 4.86 14.43 11.78
CA ASP A 12 5.13 14.93 13.15
C ASP A 12 5.31 16.46 13.17
N ALA A 13 4.97 17.07 14.32
CA ALA A 13 5.11 18.49 14.60
C ALA A 13 6.34 18.81 15.48
N GLY A 14 7.19 17.83 15.79
CA GLY A 14 8.26 17.90 16.77
C GLY A 14 9.67 17.97 16.17
N ARG A 15 10.58 18.64 16.90
CA ARG A 15 11.99 18.84 16.53
C ARG A 15 12.84 17.56 16.50
N ASN A 16 12.29 16.41 16.93
CA ASN A 16 13.02 15.14 16.93
C ASN A 16 12.94 14.45 15.56
N PHE A 17 11.85 14.62 14.81
CA PHE A 17 11.68 14.01 13.50
C PHE A 17 12.67 14.57 12.47
N GLU A 18 12.90 15.90 12.47
CA GLU A 18 13.82 16.59 11.54
C GLU A 18 15.24 16.00 11.49
N LYS A 19 15.70 15.34 12.56
CA LYS A 19 17.06 14.78 12.64
C LYS A 19 17.18 13.34 12.15
N THR A 20 16.05 12.69 11.87
CA THR A 20 15.97 11.24 11.64
C THR A 20 15.12 10.87 10.42
N ILE A 21 14.47 11.85 9.79
CA ILE A 21 13.75 11.66 8.53
C ILE A 21 14.52 12.29 7.38
N GLU A 22 14.37 11.69 6.20
CA GLU A 22 14.85 12.24 4.94
C GLU A 22 13.64 12.63 4.08
N GLU A 23 13.65 13.85 3.54
CA GLU A 23 12.68 14.25 2.53
C GLU A 23 13.08 13.70 1.17
N SER A 24 12.17 13.00 0.51
CA SER A 24 12.34 12.55 -0.87
C SER A 24 11.35 13.27 -1.78
N THR A 25 11.86 13.77 -2.89
CA THR A 25 11.03 14.36 -3.96
C THR A 25 11.10 13.46 -5.19
N VAL A 26 9.95 13.00 -5.66
CA VAL A 26 9.85 12.13 -6.84
C VAL A 26 9.12 12.89 -7.96
N PRO A 27 9.67 12.96 -9.19
CA PRO A 27 8.98 13.59 -10.31
C PRO A 27 7.78 12.74 -10.72
N ILE A 28 6.61 13.39 -10.81
CA ILE A 28 5.35 12.75 -11.18
C ILE A 28 5.16 12.78 -12.71
N ARG A 29 4.72 11.67 -13.29
CA ARG A 29 4.41 11.53 -14.72
C ARG A 29 3.01 10.94 -14.94
N PRO A 30 2.36 11.25 -16.08
CA PRO A 30 1.13 10.57 -16.47
C PRO A 30 1.31 9.06 -16.50
N GLY A 31 0.36 8.35 -15.89
CA GLY A 31 0.40 6.90 -15.73
C GLY A 31 1.10 6.40 -14.47
N ASP A 32 1.71 7.28 -13.67
CA ASP A 32 2.25 6.90 -12.36
C ASP A 32 1.10 6.53 -11.39
N VAL A 33 1.37 5.52 -10.56
CA VAL A 33 0.45 5.02 -9.54
C VAL A 33 1.17 5.06 -8.21
N PHE A 34 0.57 5.73 -7.23
CA PHE A 34 1.03 5.77 -5.86
C PHE A 34 0.02 5.05 -4.98
N VAL A 35 0.49 4.09 -4.19
CA VAL A 35 -0.32 3.36 -3.21
C VAL A 35 0.29 3.59 -1.84
N PHE A 36 -0.47 4.24 -0.97
CA PHE A 36 -0.09 4.44 0.43
C PHE A 36 -0.95 3.51 1.27
N TYR A 37 -0.33 2.81 2.22
CA TYR A 37 -1.04 1.87 3.08
C TYR A 37 -0.44 1.84 4.49
N THR A 38 -1.22 1.39 5.46
CA THR A 38 -0.73 1.04 6.80
C THR A 38 -0.34 -0.43 6.85
N ASP A 39 0.58 -0.78 7.74
CA ASP A 39 1.05 -2.15 8.01
C ASP A 39 -0.08 -3.19 8.18
N GLY A 40 -1.26 -2.80 8.67
CA GLY A 40 -2.45 -3.66 8.73
C GLY A 40 -2.86 -4.33 7.39
N ILE A 41 -2.40 -3.84 6.23
CA ILE A 41 -2.49 -4.57 4.96
C ILE A 41 -1.45 -5.70 4.90
N SER A 42 -0.17 -5.38 5.03
CA SER A 42 0.93 -6.34 4.85
C SER A 42 0.98 -7.39 5.97
N GLU A 43 0.63 -7.01 7.19
CA GLU A 43 0.62 -7.87 8.38
C GLU A 43 -0.70 -8.64 8.55
N SER A 44 -1.66 -8.48 7.63
CA SER A 44 -2.93 -9.22 7.70
C SER A 44 -2.66 -10.72 7.60
N MET A 45 -3.10 -11.48 8.60
CA MET A 45 -2.82 -12.91 8.70
C MET A 45 -3.95 -13.79 8.17
N ASN A 46 -3.58 -14.86 7.48
CA ASN A 46 -4.50 -15.95 7.17
C ASN A 46 -4.69 -16.90 8.37
N VAL A 47 -5.56 -17.90 8.20
CA VAL A 47 -5.86 -18.92 9.23
C VAL A 47 -4.65 -19.80 9.60
N GLN A 48 -3.58 -19.80 8.80
CA GLN A 48 -2.34 -20.52 9.06
C GLN A 48 -1.32 -19.65 9.82
N GLY A 49 -1.65 -18.37 10.08
CA GLY A 49 -0.75 -17.41 10.72
C GLY A 49 0.30 -16.82 9.77
N GLU A 50 0.11 -16.94 8.45
CA GLU A 50 0.99 -16.32 7.47
C GLU A 50 0.49 -14.92 7.13
N GLU A 51 1.39 -13.96 7.07
CA GLU A 51 1.11 -12.58 6.66
C GLU A 51 0.81 -12.48 5.15
N PHE A 52 0.04 -11.46 4.77
CA PHE A 52 -0.25 -11.15 3.38
C PHE A 52 1.04 -10.81 2.63
N GLY A 53 1.86 -9.95 3.24
CA GLY A 53 3.20 -9.59 2.79
C GLY A 53 3.23 -8.53 1.69
N GLU A 54 4.30 -7.74 1.68
CA GLU A 54 4.52 -6.69 0.68
C GLU A 54 4.71 -7.25 -0.73
N GLU A 55 5.32 -8.42 -0.87
CA GLU A 55 5.53 -9.05 -2.19
C GLU A 55 4.22 -9.33 -2.92
N ARG A 56 3.21 -9.85 -2.22
CA ARG A 56 1.87 -10.09 -2.79
C ARG A 56 1.19 -8.78 -3.14
N LEU A 57 1.32 -7.77 -2.28
CA LEU A 57 0.75 -6.43 -2.53
C LEU A 57 1.36 -5.78 -3.78
N CYS A 58 2.70 -5.73 -3.89
CA CYS A 58 3.38 -5.20 -5.07
C CYS A 58 2.96 -5.96 -6.34
N ALA A 59 2.93 -7.30 -6.31
CA ALA A 59 2.53 -8.11 -7.46
C ALA A 59 1.08 -7.82 -7.90
N LEU A 60 0.17 -7.63 -6.94
CA LEU A 60 -1.22 -7.28 -7.21
C LEU A 60 -1.35 -5.88 -7.80
N ILE A 61 -0.60 -4.91 -7.29
CA ILE A 61 -0.56 -3.54 -7.83
C ILE A 61 -0.03 -3.56 -9.26
N ASP A 62 1.09 -4.24 -9.51
CA ASP A 62 1.71 -4.32 -10.84
C ASP A 62 0.77 -4.95 -11.88
N ALA A 63 0.06 -6.02 -11.50
CA ALA A 63 -0.89 -6.69 -12.38
C ALA A 63 -2.10 -5.82 -12.74
N ASN A 64 -2.45 -4.84 -11.90
CA ASN A 64 -3.66 -4.03 -12.02
C ASN A 64 -3.36 -2.52 -12.19
N ALA A 65 -2.10 -2.14 -12.42
CA ALA A 65 -1.66 -0.74 -12.48
C ALA A 65 -2.33 0.09 -13.59
N ARG A 66 -2.98 -0.54 -14.57
CA ARG A 66 -3.70 0.14 -15.66
C ARG A 66 -5.18 0.36 -15.39
N GLU A 67 -5.72 -0.22 -14.33
CA GLU A 67 -7.14 -0.07 -13.98
C GLU A 67 -7.41 1.27 -13.31
N GLU A 68 -8.68 1.66 -13.23
CA GLU A 68 -9.10 2.84 -12.47
C GLU A 68 -8.68 2.75 -11.01
N ALA A 69 -8.40 3.90 -10.37
CA ALA A 69 -7.91 3.94 -8.98
C ALA A 69 -8.83 3.20 -8.02
N GLN A 70 -10.14 3.40 -8.20
CA GLN A 70 -11.18 2.73 -7.42
C GLN A 70 -11.18 1.21 -7.64
N SER A 71 -11.04 0.75 -8.88
CA SER A 71 -10.99 -0.69 -9.18
C SER A 71 -9.76 -1.37 -8.59
N LEU A 72 -8.60 -0.70 -8.65
CA LEU A 72 -7.38 -1.19 -8.00
C LEU A 72 -7.57 -1.29 -6.47
N LEU A 73 -8.15 -0.26 -5.84
CA LEU A 73 -8.45 -0.24 -4.41
C LEU A 73 -9.37 -1.42 -4.02
N GLU A 74 -10.44 -1.64 -4.77
CA GLU A 74 -11.41 -2.71 -4.54
C GLU A 74 -10.77 -4.10 -4.68
N LYS A 75 -9.90 -4.30 -5.67
CA LYS A 75 -9.19 -5.56 -5.87
C LYS A 75 -8.23 -5.88 -4.74
N ILE A 76 -7.43 -4.90 -4.30
CA ILE A 76 -6.53 -5.09 -3.16
C ILE A 76 -7.34 -5.44 -1.91
N THR A 77 -8.42 -4.70 -1.67
CA THR A 77 -9.31 -4.94 -0.53
C THR A 77 -9.92 -6.35 -0.57
N ALA A 78 -10.41 -6.79 -1.74
CA ALA A 78 -10.98 -8.11 -1.91
C ALA A 78 -9.95 -9.23 -1.71
N GLU A 79 -8.73 -9.05 -2.24
CA GLU A 79 -7.65 -10.04 -2.13
C GLU A 79 -7.20 -10.20 -0.67
N VAL A 80 -7.00 -9.09 0.06
CA VAL A 80 -6.64 -9.13 1.48
C VAL A 80 -7.75 -9.82 2.29
N ASN A 81 -9.02 -9.46 2.08
CA ASN A 81 -10.14 -10.09 2.77
C ASN A 81 -10.25 -11.60 2.45
N SER A 82 -10.04 -11.98 1.19
CA SER A 82 -10.05 -13.38 0.76
C SER A 82 -8.88 -14.16 1.37
N PHE A 83 -7.70 -13.56 1.42
CA PHE A 83 -6.51 -14.17 2.02
C PHE A 83 -6.69 -14.44 3.52
N SER A 84 -7.23 -13.46 4.25
CA SER A 84 -7.46 -13.60 5.68
C SER A 84 -8.52 -14.66 6.00
N ASN A 85 -9.41 -14.99 5.05
CA ASN A 85 -10.31 -16.15 5.09
C ASN A 85 -11.08 -16.34 6.42
N GLY A 86 -11.62 -15.24 6.98
CA GLY A 86 -12.35 -15.26 8.25
C GLY A 86 -11.48 -15.46 9.49
N ALA A 87 -10.14 -15.44 9.36
CA ALA A 87 -9.25 -15.16 10.48
C ALA A 87 -9.71 -13.85 11.12
N LYS A 88 -9.57 -13.77 12.45
CA LYS A 88 -9.98 -12.58 13.18
C LYS A 88 -9.16 -11.41 12.65
N GLN A 89 -9.81 -10.47 11.96
CA GLN A 89 -9.15 -9.28 11.47
C GLN A 89 -8.55 -8.56 12.68
N HIS A 90 -7.22 -8.53 12.72
CA HIS A 90 -6.50 -8.14 13.93
C HIS A 90 -6.38 -6.62 14.05
N ASP A 91 -6.36 -5.90 12.92
CA ASP A 91 -6.25 -4.43 12.85
C ASP A 91 -7.11 -3.82 11.73
N ASP A 92 -7.50 -2.56 11.93
CA ASP A 92 -8.04 -1.70 10.88
C ASP A 92 -6.92 -1.38 9.87
N PHE A 93 -7.18 -1.53 8.57
CA PHE A 93 -6.23 -1.13 7.54
C PHE A 93 -6.71 0.12 6.78
N THR A 94 -5.77 0.98 6.41
CA THR A 94 -6.02 2.16 5.59
C THR A 94 -5.22 2.07 4.30
N MET A 95 -5.83 2.46 3.19
CA MET A 95 -5.18 2.52 1.89
C MET A 95 -5.66 3.72 1.08
N VAL A 96 -4.74 4.39 0.40
CA VAL A 96 -5.01 5.50 -0.53
C VAL A 96 -4.33 5.19 -1.86
N VAL A 97 -5.10 5.22 -2.94
CA VAL A 97 -4.60 5.04 -4.31
C VAL A 97 -4.69 6.38 -5.05
N VAL A 98 -3.55 6.83 -5.58
CA VAL A 98 -3.47 8.02 -6.44
C VAL A 98 -3.00 7.59 -7.81
N LYS A 99 -3.76 7.95 -8.84
CA LYS A 99 -3.37 7.78 -10.24
C LYS A 99 -3.22 9.15 -10.89
N VAL A 100 -2.16 9.28 -11.66
CA VAL A 100 -1.85 10.52 -12.36
C VAL A 100 -2.36 10.41 -13.78
N GLU A 101 -3.44 11.12 -14.07
CA GLU A 101 -3.99 11.23 -15.41
C GLU A 101 -3.19 12.25 -16.25
N GLY A 102 -3.27 12.11 -17.57
CA GLY A 102 -2.62 12.99 -18.55
C GLY A 102 -3.53 14.08 -19.08
#